data_AF-A0A960JPU0-F1
#
_entry.id   AF-A0A960JPU0-F1
#
_cell.length_a   1.000
_cell.length_b   1.000
_cell.length_c   1.000
_cell.angle_alpha   90.00
_cell.angle_beta   90.00
_cell.angle_gamma   90.00
#
_symmetry.space_group_name_H-M   'P 1'
#
loop_
_entity.id
_entity.type
_entity.pdbx_description
1 polymer ?
#
loop_
_entity_poly.entity_id
_entity_poly.type
_entity_poly.pdbx_seq_one_letter_code
_entity_poly.pdbx_strand_id
1 'polypeptide(L)' 'MRALRRGALAMAAAGFATAVLRLRGHGGMPPQEGGWRELTGPDYR' A
#
# COMPACT_ATOMS: atom_id res chain seq x y z
N MET A 1 -3.77 -20.99 30.25
CA MET A 1 -3.64 -21.42 28.84
C MET A 1 -4.64 -20.80 27.86
N ARG A 2 -5.92 -20.57 28.24
CA ARG A 2 -6.95 -20.04 27.33
C ARG A 2 -6.64 -18.63 26.79
N ALA A 3 -6.17 -17.73 27.65
CA ALA A 3 -5.74 -16.38 27.26
C ALA A 3 -4.49 -16.41 26.36
N LEU A 4 -3.50 -17.24 26.70
CA LEU A 4 -2.30 -17.42 25.89
C LEU A 4 -2.62 -17.92 24.47
N ARG A 5 -3.49 -18.92 24.35
CA ARG A 5 -3.94 -19.47 23.06
C ARG A 5 -4.70 -18.43 22.23
N ARG A 6 -5.57 -17.65 22.88
CA ARG A 6 -6.30 -16.55 22.21
C ARG A 6 -5.36 -15.44 21.76
N GLY A 7 -4.38 -15.08 22.59
CA GLY A 7 -3.36 -14.09 22.24
C GLY A 7 -2.51 -14.54 21.05
N ALA A 8 -2.06 -15.80 21.05
CA ALA A 8 -1.32 -16.36 19.93
C ALA A 8 -2.14 -16.37 18.63
N LEU A 9 -3.43 -16.73 18.69
CA LEU A 9 -4.33 -16.68 17.54
C LEU A 9 -4.54 -15.25 17.03
N ALA A 10 -4.71 -14.27 17.93
CA ALA A 10 -4.87 -12.87 17.56
C ALA A 10 -3.62 -12.31 16.86
N MET A 11 -2.42 -12.61 17.40
CA MET A 11 -1.16 -12.21 16.78
C MET A 11 -0.96 -12.86 15.41
N ALA A 12 -1.28 -14.15 15.28
CA ALA A 12 -1.21 -14.85 14.00
C ALA A 12 -2.15 -14.24 12.95
N ALA A 13 -3.39 -13.92 13.34
CA ALA A 13 -4.37 -13.28 12.45
C ALA A 13 -3.93 -11.88 12.02
N ALA A 14 -3.41 -11.07 12.95
CA ALA A 14 -2.90 -9.73 12.65
C ALA A 14 -1.69 -9.78 11.71
N GLY A 15 -0.74 -10.68 11.97
CA GLY A 15 0.42 -10.89 11.11
C GLY A 15 0.02 -11.36 9.71
N PHE A 16 -0.93 -12.30 9.61
CA PHE A 16 -1.44 -12.78 8.33
C PHE A 16 -2.14 -11.66 7.53
N ALA A 17 -3.02 -10.90 8.17
CA ALA A 17 -3.69 -9.77 7.52
C ALA A 17 -2.67 -8.73 7.01
N THR A 18 -1.67 -8.39 7.82
CA THR A 18 -0.60 -7.47 7.44
C THR A 18 0.20 -7.99 6.25
N ALA A 19 0.55 -9.29 6.24
CA ALA A 19 1.27 -9.92 5.13
C ALA A 19 0.45 -9.87 3.83
N VAL A 20 -0.85 -10.19 3.88
CA VAL A 20 -1.74 -10.10 2.71
C VAL A 20 -1.83 -8.68 2.18
N LEU A 21 -2.01 -7.69 3.07
CA LEU A 21 -2.04 -6.28 2.67
C LEU A 21 -0.72 -5.84 2.05
N ARG A 22 0.42 -6.30 2.58
CA ARG A 22 1.74 -5.95 2.04
C ARG A 22 1.97 -6.56 0.67
N LEU A 23 1.61 -7.83 0.48
CA LEU A 23 1.70 -8.52 -0.80
C LEU A 23 0.78 -7.88 -1.86
N ARG A 24 -0.44 -7.45 -1.49
CA ARG A 24 -1.34 -6.73 -2.42
C ARG A 24 -0.89 -5.30 -2.69
N GLY A 25 -0.38 -4.60 -1.68
CA GLY A 25 0.11 -3.22 -1.79
C GLY A 25 1.45 -3.08 -2.51
N HIS A 26 2.02 -4.18 -3.01
CA HIS A 26 3.16 -4.18 -3.93
C HIS A 26 2.74 -4.10 -5.40
N GLY A 27 1.44 -3.94 -5.71
CA GLY A 27 1.03 -3.38 -6.99
C GLY A 27 1.84 -2.10 -7.21
N GLY A 28 2.65 -2.09 -8.27
CA GLY A 28 3.73 -1.13 -8.48
C GLY A 28 3.30 0.31 -8.26
N MET A 29 4.28 1.19 -8.02
CA MET A 29 4.05 2.63 -7.91
C MET A 29 3.07 3.03 -9.01
N PRO A 30 1.88 3.57 -8.67
CA PRO A 30 0.86 3.86 -9.67
C PRO A 30 1.55 4.67 -10.75
N PRO A 31 1.39 4.30 -12.02
CA PRO A 31 2.15 4.94 -13.08
C PRO A 31 1.90 6.43 -12.94
N GLN A 32 2.99 7.18 -12.70
CA GLN A 32 2.93 8.64 -12.63
C GLN A 32 2.78 9.12 -14.06
N GLU A 33 1.62 8.88 -14.65
CA GLU A 33 1.22 9.48 -15.90
C GLU A 33 0.71 10.88 -15.59
N GLY A 34 1.35 11.88 -16.18
CA GLY A 34 1.14 13.29 -15.85
C GLY A 34 2.27 13.85 -15.01
N GLY A 35 3.38 14.15 -15.67
CA GLY A 35 4.41 15.04 -15.13
C GLY A 35 4.04 16.49 -15.38
N TRP A 36 4.58 17.39 -14.56
CA TRP A 36 4.59 18.81 -14.88
C TRP A 36 5.52 19.03 -16.07
N ARG A 37 4.95 19.43 -17.20
CA ARG A 37 5.73 19.96 -18.32
C ARG A 37 5.73 21.48 -18.20
N GLU A 38 6.89 22.08 -18.38
CA GLU A 38 6.99 23.52 -18.56
C GLU A 38 6.16 23.92 -19.80
N LEU A 39 5.18 24.80 -19.60
CA LEU A 39 4.43 25.41 -20.70
C LEU A 39 5.38 26.37 -21.41
N THR A 40 5.44 26.33 -22.74
CA THR A 40 6.30 27.23 -23.52
C THR A 40 5.52 27.93 -24.63
N GLY A 41 5.81 29.22 -24.82
CA GLY A 41 5.30 29.99 -25.96
C GLY A 41 3.77 30.07 -26.04
N PRO A 42 3.12 29.61 -27.12
CA PRO A 42 1.66 29.69 -27.28
C PRO A 42 0.86 28.94 -26.22
N ASP A 43 1.47 28.00 -25.49
CA ASP A 43 0.86 27.23 -24.41
C ASP A 43 0.32 28.13 -23.26
N TYR A 44 0.74 29.41 -23.21
CA TYR A 44 0.28 30.39 -22.23
C TYR A 44 -1.05 31.09 -22.59
N ARG A 45 -1.64 30.83 -23.76
CA ARG A 45 -2.80 31.58 -24.27
C ARG A 45 -4.13 30.89 -24.01
#